data_AF-A0AA90EWY8-F1
#
_entry.id   AF-A0AA90EWY8-F1
#
_cell.length_a   1.000
_cell.length_b   1.000
_cell.length_c   1.000
_cell.angle_alpha   90.00
_cell.angle_beta   90.00
_cell.angle_gamma   90.00
#
_symmetry.space_group_name_H-M   'P 1'
#
loop_
_entity.id
_entity.type
_entity.pdbx_description
1 polymer ?
#
loop_
_entity_poly.entity_id
_entity_poly.type
_entity_poly.pdbx_seq_one_letter_code
_entity_poly.pdbx_strand_id
1 'polypeptide(L)'
;MKKLIVAVFFMGLFLPGLNINAEENSDTQLTVKKINKQIIPLSEDMPQEVIDVYTSGGWQLNEELNQLERDVAYEGEIIEVDGQKVKTDKNGEAVINVDKQDDVEISAENLLTNNKQTKEIELNSKEEETIIYENIDLSEIIEDMGEGDELTEGAEVDVDSDEADGEVQVGGLTNGVKPKHGAYVHCNRFNGFQGDGKYWNKSKHPVKATINFFQSDCDVALAKSTKCLKDYTKSPYCSTKNTSTAGKCSSIVKHSKYYHKHTGWFSPSK
;
A
#
# COMPACT_ATOMS: atom_id res chain seq x y z
N MET A 1 -61.36 -24.17 76.77
CA MET A 1 -60.23 -23.48 76.09
C MET A 1 -60.65 -23.30 74.63
N LYS A 2 -61.15 -22.12 74.21
CA LYS A 2 -60.38 -21.06 73.49
C LYS A 2 -59.49 -21.71 72.42
N LYS A 3 -59.81 -21.63 71.11
CA LYS A 3 -59.47 -20.54 70.15
C LYS A 3 -59.04 -21.30 68.87
N LEU A 4 -59.10 -20.85 67.62
CA LEU A 4 -59.48 -19.61 66.94
C LEU A 4 -59.44 -19.98 65.44
N ILE A 5 -60.41 -19.54 64.64
CA ILE A 5 -60.35 -19.54 63.18
C ILE A 5 -59.35 -18.45 62.74
N VAL A 6 -58.44 -18.76 61.82
CA VAL A 6 -57.75 -17.74 61.02
C VAL A 6 -57.76 -18.18 59.57
N ALA A 7 -58.62 -17.52 58.78
CA ALA A 7 -58.55 -17.47 57.34
C ALA A 7 -57.40 -16.53 56.95
N VAL A 8 -56.50 -16.99 56.09
CA VAL A 8 -55.43 -16.15 55.53
C VAL A 8 -55.90 -15.63 54.17
N PHE A 9 -56.17 -14.33 54.15
CA PHE A 9 -56.31 -13.47 52.99
C PHE A 9 -54.94 -13.36 52.29
N PHE A 10 -54.81 -13.80 51.04
CA PHE A 10 -53.67 -13.41 50.20
C PHE A 10 -54.10 -12.22 49.34
N MET A 11 -53.71 -11.04 49.82
CA MET A 11 -53.85 -9.75 49.18
C MET A 11 -52.89 -9.69 47.98
N GLY A 12 -53.41 -9.32 46.82
CA GLY A 12 -52.63 -9.19 45.59
C GLY A 12 -51.55 -8.10 45.69
N LEU A 13 -50.33 -8.45 45.32
CA LEU A 13 -49.27 -7.50 45.00
C LEU A 13 -49.35 -7.19 43.50
N PHE A 14 -49.91 -6.03 43.17
CA PHE A 14 -49.70 -5.37 41.89
C PHE A 14 -48.23 -4.93 41.83
N LEU A 15 -47.41 -5.61 41.03
CA LEU A 15 -46.11 -5.07 40.63
C LEU A 15 -46.36 -4.09 39.48
N PRO A 16 -46.01 -2.80 39.59
CA PRO A 16 -46.04 -1.90 38.45
C PRO A 16 -45.08 -2.44 37.39
N GLY A 17 -45.60 -2.63 36.18
CA GLY A 17 -44.82 -3.04 35.03
C GLY A 17 -43.66 -2.08 34.83
N LEU A 18 -42.44 -2.62 34.96
CA LEU A 18 -41.27 -2.02 34.34
C LEU A 18 -41.54 -2.05 32.84
N ASN A 19 -41.93 -0.92 32.27
CA ASN A 19 -41.74 -0.66 30.86
C ASN A 19 -40.24 -0.64 30.62
N ILE A 20 -39.67 -1.82 30.37
CA ILE A 20 -38.41 -1.95 29.66
C ILE A 20 -38.77 -1.52 28.24
N ASN A 21 -38.63 -0.22 27.97
CA ASN A 21 -38.40 0.22 26.60
C ASN A 21 -37.09 -0.46 26.21
N ALA A 22 -37.19 -1.55 25.46
CA ALA A 22 -36.08 -2.00 24.66
C ALA A 22 -35.77 -0.84 23.71
N GLU A 23 -34.70 -0.11 24.01
CA GLU A 23 -34.07 0.77 23.07
C GLU A 23 -33.74 -0.10 21.86
N GLU A 24 -34.49 0.07 20.78
CA GLU A 24 -34.24 -0.63 19.53
C GLU A 24 -32.93 -0.05 19.02
N ASN A 25 -31.82 -0.68 19.37
CA ASN A 25 -30.48 -0.34 18.90
C ASN A 25 -30.52 -0.44 17.37
N SER A 26 -30.76 0.70 16.72
CA SER A 26 -30.79 0.77 15.27
C SER A 26 -29.36 0.96 14.78
N ASP A 27 -28.52 -0.03 15.06
CA ASP A 27 -27.16 -0.07 14.55
C ASP A 27 -27.24 0.04 13.01
N THR A 28 -26.54 1.01 12.44
CA THR A 28 -26.33 1.14 11.01
C THR A 28 -25.06 0.40 10.66
N GLN A 29 -25.12 -0.45 9.64
CA GLN A 29 -23.91 -1.10 9.14
C GLN A 29 -23.19 -0.15 8.19
N LEU A 30 -21.97 0.23 8.54
CA LEU A 30 -21.10 1.06 7.73
C LEU A 30 -19.97 0.21 7.15
N THR A 31 -19.81 0.27 5.84
CA THR A 31 -18.65 -0.26 5.13
C THR A 31 -17.72 0.89 4.77
N VAL A 32 -16.52 0.89 5.35
CA VAL A 32 -15.48 1.85 5.01
C VAL A 32 -14.44 1.16 4.14
N LYS A 33 -14.21 1.71 2.95
CA LYS A 33 -13.15 1.26 2.04
C LYS A 33 -11.96 2.20 2.11
N LYS A 34 -10.78 1.65 2.44
CA LYS A 34 -9.51 2.39 2.35
C LYS A 34 -8.85 2.09 1.02
N ILE A 35 -8.66 3.12 0.22
CA ILE A 35 -7.95 3.05 -1.06
C ILE A 35 -6.66 3.85 -0.98
N ASN A 36 -5.55 3.20 -1.30
CA ASN A 36 -4.25 3.82 -1.43
C ASN A 36 -3.99 4.08 -2.90
N LYS A 37 -4.08 5.35 -3.30
CA LYS A 37 -3.75 5.82 -4.63
C LYS A 37 -2.23 5.95 -4.74
N GLN A 38 -1.60 5.00 -5.41
CA GLN A 38 -0.19 5.06 -5.72
C GLN A 38 0.04 5.97 -6.92
N ILE A 39 1.01 6.87 -6.81
CA ILE A 39 1.22 7.97 -7.75
C ILE A 39 2.67 7.95 -8.24
N ILE A 40 2.84 8.18 -9.54
CA ILE A 40 4.12 8.46 -10.17
C ILE A 40 3.98 9.78 -10.95
N PRO A 41 4.49 10.90 -10.41
CA PRO A 41 4.58 12.16 -11.13
C PRO A 41 5.39 11.99 -12.42
N LEU A 42 4.89 12.56 -13.52
CA LEU A 42 5.57 12.54 -14.80
C LEU A 42 6.42 13.78 -14.99
N SER A 43 7.61 13.61 -15.59
CA SER A 43 8.37 14.75 -16.10
C SER A 43 7.68 15.34 -17.33
N GLU A 44 7.92 16.63 -17.62
CA GLU A 44 7.31 17.31 -18.78
C GLU A 44 7.65 16.64 -20.12
N ASP A 45 8.80 15.97 -20.20
CA ASP A 45 9.32 15.29 -21.37
C ASP A 45 8.98 13.79 -21.43
N MET A 46 8.11 13.29 -20.53
CA MET A 46 7.76 11.87 -20.48
C MET A 46 7.16 11.42 -21.83
N PRO A 47 7.79 10.44 -22.52
CA PRO A 47 7.28 9.95 -23.80
C PRO A 47 5.92 9.26 -23.65
N GLN A 48 5.04 9.44 -24.64
CA GLN A 48 3.73 8.80 -24.67
C GLN A 48 3.81 7.27 -24.59
N GLU A 49 4.86 6.65 -25.14
CA GLU A 49 5.08 5.21 -25.04
C GLU A 49 5.20 4.71 -23.59
N VAL A 50 5.75 5.51 -22.66
CA VAL A 50 5.83 5.16 -21.25
C VAL A 50 4.43 5.21 -20.62
N ILE A 51 3.66 6.23 -20.95
CA ILE A 51 2.27 6.37 -20.50
C ILE A 51 1.43 5.19 -21.01
N ASP A 52 1.58 4.82 -22.27
CA ASP A 52 0.86 3.69 -22.89
C ASP A 52 1.23 2.36 -22.22
N VAL A 53 2.50 2.14 -21.90
CA VAL A 53 2.95 0.97 -21.14
C VAL A 53 2.24 0.88 -19.80
N TYR A 54 2.22 1.96 -19.03
CA TYR A 54 1.58 1.98 -17.71
C TYR A 54 0.07 1.79 -17.78
N THR A 55 -0.59 2.50 -18.68
CA THR A 55 -2.04 2.44 -18.85
C THR A 55 -2.51 1.07 -19.36
N SER A 56 -1.75 0.42 -20.24
CA SER A 56 -1.99 -0.98 -20.62
C SER A 56 -1.85 -1.96 -19.44
N GLY A 57 -1.09 -1.57 -18.41
CA GLY A 57 -0.89 -2.29 -17.16
C GLY A 57 -1.91 -2.01 -16.06
N GLY A 58 -2.96 -1.23 -16.34
CA GLY A 58 -4.01 -0.90 -15.37
C GLY A 58 -3.76 0.35 -14.53
N TRP A 59 -2.71 1.12 -14.83
CA TRP A 59 -2.59 2.48 -14.32
C TRP A 59 -3.49 3.44 -15.10
N GLN A 60 -3.74 4.62 -14.54
CA GLN A 60 -4.53 5.68 -15.14
C GLN A 60 -3.68 6.93 -15.27
N LEU A 61 -3.82 7.66 -16.37
CA LEU A 61 -3.21 8.98 -16.51
C LEU A 61 -4.15 10.02 -15.90
N ASN A 62 -3.62 10.82 -14.97
CA ASN A 62 -4.24 12.05 -14.52
C ASN A 62 -3.57 13.22 -15.26
N GLU A 63 -4.22 13.71 -16.32
CA GLU A 63 -3.69 14.79 -17.16
C GLU A 63 -3.60 16.12 -16.42
N GLU A 64 -4.51 16.39 -15.48
CA GLU A 64 -4.54 17.64 -14.71
C GLU A 64 -3.33 17.75 -13.76
N LEU A 65 -2.99 16.64 -13.10
CA LEU A 65 -1.86 16.56 -12.18
C LEU A 65 -0.56 16.09 -12.83
N ASN A 66 -0.58 15.79 -14.14
CA ASN A 66 0.53 15.22 -14.90
C ASN A 66 1.19 14.03 -14.20
N GLN A 67 0.40 13.02 -13.84
CA GLN A 67 0.87 11.85 -13.09
C GLN A 67 0.16 10.56 -13.49
N LEU A 68 0.83 9.43 -13.29
CA LEU A 68 0.22 8.10 -13.39
C LEU A 68 -0.28 7.66 -12.01
N GLU A 69 -1.46 7.07 -11.97
CA GLU A 69 -2.12 6.64 -10.74
C GLU A 69 -2.60 5.19 -10.82
N ARG A 70 -2.61 4.49 -9.69
CA ARG A 70 -3.41 3.27 -9.52
C ARG A 70 -3.97 3.18 -8.13
N ASP A 71 -5.17 2.63 -8.03
CA ASP A 71 -5.83 2.39 -6.75
C ASP A 71 -5.43 1.02 -6.21
N VAL A 72 -4.96 0.97 -4.96
CA VAL A 72 -4.51 -0.24 -4.28
C VAL A 72 -5.20 -0.36 -2.93
N ALA A 73 -5.80 -1.52 -2.69
CA ALA A 73 -6.34 -1.89 -1.39
C ALA A 73 -5.42 -2.89 -0.71
N TYR A 74 -5.13 -2.71 0.58
CA TYR A 74 -4.36 -3.68 1.35
C TYR A 74 -5.20 -4.30 2.46
N GLU A 75 -4.85 -5.56 2.77
CA GLU A 75 -5.39 -6.28 3.91
C GLU A 75 -4.73 -5.85 5.22
N GLY A 76 -5.54 -5.74 6.27
CA GLY A 76 -5.08 -5.55 7.64
C GLY A 76 -4.67 -4.12 7.98
N GLU A 77 -5.01 -3.14 7.15
CA GLU A 77 -4.83 -1.72 7.45
C GLU A 77 -5.80 -1.27 8.54
N ILE A 78 -5.38 -0.34 9.38
CA ILE A 78 -6.20 0.16 10.48
C ILE A 78 -6.99 1.37 9.99
N ILE A 79 -8.30 1.31 10.20
CA ILE A 79 -9.22 2.45 10.09
C ILE A 79 -9.77 2.69 11.50
N GLU A 80 -9.91 3.94 11.89
CA GLU A 80 -10.54 4.36 13.13
C GLU A 80 -11.90 5.00 12.81
N VAL A 81 -12.98 4.43 13.33
CA VAL A 81 -14.36 4.89 13.15
C VAL A 81 -14.91 5.19 14.54
N ASP A 82 -15.21 6.46 14.82
CA ASP A 82 -15.62 6.96 16.16
C ASP A 82 -14.71 6.48 17.30
N GLY A 83 -13.40 6.49 17.05
CA GLY A 83 -12.39 6.00 17.99
C GLY A 83 -12.22 4.47 18.04
N GLN A 84 -13.09 3.70 17.38
CA GLN A 84 -12.95 2.25 17.26
C GLN A 84 -12.02 1.88 16.12
N LYS A 85 -10.95 1.15 16.45
CA LYS A 85 -10.00 0.63 15.46
C LYS A 85 -10.49 -0.69 14.86
N VAL A 86 -10.68 -0.69 13.54
CA VAL A 86 -11.03 -1.86 12.73
C VAL A 86 -9.96 -2.12 11.68
N LYS A 87 -9.91 -3.36 11.18
CA LYS A 87 -8.95 -3.76 10.14
C LYS A 87 -9.64 -4.02 8.83
N THR A 88 -9.01 -3.60 7.73
CA THR A 88 -9.46 -3.92 6.39
C THR A 88 -9.30 -5.41 6.07
N ASP A 89 -10.20 -5.93 5.25
CA ASP A 89 -10.08 -7.23 4.62
C ASP A 89 -9.21 -7.18 3.36
N LYS A 90 -9.17 -8.28 2.61
CA LYS A 90 -8.40 -8.41 1.35
C LYS A 90 -8.81 -7.42 0.24
N ASN A 91 -9.98 -6.80 0.34
CA ASN A 91 -10.51 -5.82 -0.62
C ASN A 91 -10.31 -4.38 -0.13
N GLY A 92 -9.67 -4.19 1.04
CA GLY A 92 -9.51 -2.87 1.66
C GLY A 92 -10.75 -2.40 2.42
N GLU A 93 -11.69 -3.30 2.71
CA GLU A 93 -12.99 -2.96 3.31
C GLU A 93 -13.01 -3.32 4.80
N ALA A 94 -13.57 -2.43 5.62
CA ALA A 94 -13.86 -2.68 7.02
C ALA A 94 -15.34 -2.45 7.28
N VAL A 95 -16.02 -3.45 7.85
CA VAL A 95 -17.44 -3.39 8.18
C VAL A 95 -17.61 -3.21 9.68
N ILE A 96 -18.39 -2.21 10.08
CA ILE A 96 -18.62 -1.83 11.48
C ILE A 96 -20.08 -1.42 11.69
N ASN A 97 -20.62 -1.66 12.88
CA ASN A 97 -21.92 -1.16 13.29
C ASN A 97 -21.73 0.15 14.04
N VAL A 98 -22.48 1.18 13.65
CA VAL A 98 -22.42 2.55 14.19
C VAL A 98 -23.83 3.03 14.58
N ASP A 99 -23.93 3.87 15.60
CA ASP A 99 -25.20 4.40 16.07
C ASP A 99 -25.77 5.42 15.07
N LYS A 100 -27.05 5.27 14.72
CA LYS A 100 -27.70 5.98 13.59
C LYS A 100 -27.92 7.49 13.80
N GLN A 101 -27.54 8.06 14.94
CA GLN A 101 -27.98 9.41 15.33
C GLN A 101 -26.93 10.50 15.18
N ASP A 102 -25.67 10.16 14.91
CA ASP A 102 -24.56 11.12 14.88
C ASP A 102 -23.75 11.07 13.57
N ASP A 103 -23.07 12.17 13.28
CA ASP A 103 -22.00 12.23 12.29
C ASP A 103 -20.89 11.25 12.71
N VAL A 104 -20.48 10.37 11.79
CA VAL A 104 -19.43 9.39 12.06
C VAL A 104 -18.08 9.95 11.63
N GLU A 105 -17.14 10.01 12.56
CA GLU A 105 -15.76 10.37 12.29
C GLU A 105 -14.99 9.13 11.82
N ILE A 106 -14.52 9.17 10.57
CA ILE A 106 -13.67 8.12 9.99
C ILE A 106 -12.28 8.69 9.82
N SER A 107 -11.28 7.91 10.19
CA SER A 107 -9.90 8.31 9.99
C SER A 107 -8.95 7.15 9.70
N ALA A 108 -7.88 7.46 8.98
CA ALA A 108 -6.83 6.52 8.65
C ALA A 108 -5.47 7.23 8.65
N GLU A 109 -4.42 6.52 9.02
CA GLU A 109 -3.05 7.01 8.95
C GLU A 109 -2.43 6.70 7.59
N ASN A 110 -1.66 7.66 7.07
CA ASN A 110 -0.86 7.48 5.87
C ASN A 110 0.31 6.52 6.12
N LEU A 111 0.49 5.53 5.25
CA LEU A 111 1.45 4.45 5.38
C LEU A 111 2.92 4.89 5.34
N LEU A 112 3.21 6.05 4.73
CA LEU A 112 4.57 6.59 4.63
C LEU A 112 4.83 7.67 5.67
N THR A 113 3.90 8.62 5.81
CA THR A 113 4.08 9.82 6.64
C THR A 113 3.52 9.68 8.06
N ASN A 114 2.65 8.69 8.31
CA ASN A 114 1.83 8.55 9.52
C ASN A 114 0.90 9.74 9.77
N ASN A 115 0.68 10.61 8.78
CA ASN A 115 -0.28 11.69 8.88
C ASN A 115 -1.69 11.11 8.93
N LYS A 116 -2.49 11.55 9.90
CA LYS A 116 -3.89 11.14 10.05
C LYS A 116 -4.76 11.96 9.11
N GLN A 117 -5.59 11.29 8.32
CA GLN A 117 -6.65 11.89 7.53
C GLN A 117 -7.99 11.56 8.17
N THR A 118 -8.86 12.54 8.27
CA THR A 118 -10.20 12.41 8.87
C THR A 118 -11.27 12.82 7.85
N LYS A 119 -12.41 12.14 7.89
CA LYS A 119 -13.60 12.38 7.08
C LYS A 119 -14.82 12.16 7.95
N GLU A 120 -15.70 13.14 8.02
CA GLU A 120 -17.01 13.03 8.67
C GLU A 120 -18.06 12.62 7.63
N ILE A 121 -18.98 11.74 8.01
CA ILE A 121 -20.12 11.36 7.16
C ILE A 121 -21.43 11.36 7.96
N GLU A 122 -22.51 11.79 7.30
CA GLU A 122 -23.87 11.67 7.81
C GLU A 122 -24.46 10.30 7.44
N LEU A 123 -24.98 9.55 8.41
CA LEU A 123 -25.63 8.25 8.17
C LEU A 123 -27.11 8.44 7.83
N ASN A 124 -27.50 8.10 6.60
CA ASN A 124 -28.86 8.35 6.11
C ASN A 124 -29.69 7.07 5.91
N SER A 125 -29.06 5.90 5.88
CA SER A 125 -29.70 4.60 5.66
C SER A 125 -29.21 3.55 6.66
N LYS A 126 -29.70 2.31 6.51
CA LYS A 126 -29.31 1.18 7.38
C LYS A 126 -27.97 0.54 6.97
N GLU A 127 -27.58 0.75 5.71
CA GLU A 127 -26.35 0.22 5.11
C GLU A 127 -25.71 1.36 4.33
N GLU A 128 -24.57 1.86 4.80
CA GLU A 128 -23.84 2.94 4.15
C GLU A 128 -22.47 2.46 3.69
N GLU A 129 -21.99 3.01 2.56
CA GLU A 129 -20.65 2.77 2.05
C GLU A 129 -19.93 4.10 1.86
N THR A 130 -18.67 4.15 2.27
CA THR A 130 -17.83 5.34 2.09
C THR A 130 -16.39 4.95 1.80
N ILE A 131 -15.70 5.81 1.06
CA ILE A 131 -14.30 5.62 0.69
C ILE A 131 -13.45 6.70 1.35
N ILE A 132 -12.31 6.29 1.91
CA ILE A 132 -11.20 7.14 2.31
C ILE A 132 -10.01 6.87 1.39
N TYR A 133 -9.52 7.93 0.73
CA TYR A 133 -8.39 7.87 -0.18
C TYR A 133 -7.12 8.36 0.50
N GLU A 134 -6.03 7.64 0.32
CA GLU A 134 -4.69 8.01 0.74
C GLU A 134 -3.76 8.07 -0.48
N ASN A 135 -2.98 9.13 -0.63
CA ASN A 135 -1.97 9.24 -1.68
C ASN A 135 -0.62 8.67 -1.22
N ILE A 136 -0.02 7.84 -2.06
CA ILE A 136 1.32 7.26 -1.89
C ILE A 136 2.17 7.64 -3.11
N ASP A 137 3.06 8.61 -2.95
CA ASP A 137 4.03 8.97 -3.99
C ASP A 137 5.15 7.92 -4.05
N LEU A 138 5.34 7.31 -5.21
CA LEU A 138 6.38 6.31 -5.45
C LEU A 138 7.70 6.92 -5.97
N SER A 139 7.82 8.25 -6.04
CA SER A 139 9.02 8.92 -6.57
C SER A 139 10.28 8.54 -5.81
N GLU A 140 10.28 8.70 -4.48
CA GLU A 140 11.39 8.27 -3.63
C GLU A 140 11.65 6.77 -3.80
N ILE A 141 10.58 6.00 -4.01
CA ILE A 141 10.66 4.56 -4.24
C ILE A 141 11.41 4.22 -5.52
N ILE A 142 11.25 5.02 -6.57
CA ILE A 142 11.89 4.81 -7.87
C ILE A 142 13.29 5.43 -7.90
N GLU A 143 13.53 6.49 -7.13
CA GLU A 143 14.78 7.27 -7.10
C GLU A 143 15.94 6.49 -6.47
N ASP A 144 15.78 5.98 -5.24
CA ASP A 144 16.95 5.68 -4.41
C ASP A 144 17.40 4.21 -4.44
N MET A 145 18.49 3.90 -5.16
CA MET A 145 19.26 2.65 -4.99
C MET A 145 20.78 2.87 -5.13
N GLY A 146 21.21 4.12 -5.19
CA GLY A 146 22.62 4.50 -5.36
C GLY A 146 23.29 4.96 -4.06
N GLU A 147 22.52 5.24 -3.00
CA GLU A 147 23.07 5.80 -1.78
C GLU A 147 23.61 4.71 -0.83
N GLY A 148 24.84 4.30 -1.12
CA GLY A 148 25.78 3.89 -0.08
C GLY A 148 26.75 5.05 0.13
N ASP A 149 26.96 5.44 1.39
CA ASP A 149 28.01 6.38 1.78
C ASP A 149 29.33 5.96 1.09
N GLU A 150 29.87 6.81 0.22
CA GLU A 150 31.11 6.63 -0.58
C GLU A 150 31.02 5.97 -1.99
N LEU A 151 29.95 6.16 -2.76
CA LEU A 151 30.08 6.08 -4.24
C LEU A 151 30.44 7.46 -4.80
N THR A 152 31.68 7.60 -5.28
CA THR A 152 32.22 8.84 -5.85
C THR A 152 31.28 9.44 -6.88
N GLU A 153 30.81 10.67 -6.60
CA GLU A 153 30.22 11.59 -7.58
C GLU A 153 31.16 11.66 -8.79
N GLY A 154 30.86 10.91 -9.86
CA GLY A 154 31.67 10.98 -11.09
C GLY A 154 31.78 9.70 -11.92
N ALA A 155 31.37 8.53 -11.43
CA ALA A 155 31.37 7.32 -12.25
C ALA A 155 30.04 7.15 -13.00
N GLU A 156 29.75 8.06 -13.93
CA GLU A 156 28.86 7.70 -15.04
C GLU A 156 29.63 6.71 -15.88
N VAL A 157 29.24 5.45 -15.84
CA VAL A 157 29.79 4.49 -16.80
C VAL A 157 28.95 4.66 -18.06
N ASP A 158 29.54 5.29 -19.08
CA ASP A 158 29.08 5.23 -20.47
C ASP A 158 29.18 3.77 -20.93
N VAL A 159 28.27 2.92 -20.46
CA VAL A 159 28.14 1.54 -20.91
C VAL A 159 27.20 1.56 -22.11
N ASP A 160 27.73 2.09 -23.21
CA ASP A 160 27.22 1.90 -24.57
C ASP A 160 27.48 0.45 -25.06
N SER A 161 27.96 -0.44 -24.17
CA SER A 161 27.95 -1.87 -24.40
C SER A 161 26.66 -2.48 -23.85
N ASP A 162 25.75 -2.86 -24.73
CA ASP A 162 24.54 -3.61 -24.42
C ASP A 162 24.78 -5.00 -23.78
N GLU A 163 26.04 -5.37 -23.51
CA GLU A 163 26.45 -6.75 -23.19
C GLU A 163 27.31 -6.93 -21.93
N ALA A 164 27.66 -5.88 -21.19
CA ALA A 164 28.51 -6.02 -19.99
C ALA A 164 27.67 -6.08 -18.70
N ASP A 165 27.58 -7.27 -18.10
CA ASP A 165 27.10 -7.44 -16.73
C ASP A 165 28.05 -6.73 -15.76
N GLY A 166 27.52 -5.86 -14.89
CA GLY A 166 28.29 -5.21 -13.83
C GLY A 166 28.20 -5.93 -12.49
N GLU A 167 29.24 -5.75 -11.67
CA GLU A 167 29.25 -6.25 -10.29
C GLU A 167 28.39 -5.36 -9.38
N VAL A 168 27.63 -6.00 -8.49
CA VAL A 168 26.84 -5.28 -7.49
C VAL A 168 27.66 -5.09 -6.23
N GLN A 169 27.84 -3.84 -5.83
CA GLN A 169 28.64 -3.50 -4.66
C GLN A 169 27.78 -3.50 -3.39
N VAL A 170 28.42 -3.76 -2.25
CA VAL A 170 27.81 -3.49 -0.95
C VAL A 170 27.63 -1.98 -0.86
N GLY A 171 26.39 -1.51 -0.77
CA GLY A 171 26.07 -0.08 -0.80
C GLY A 171 25.17 0.33 -1.96
N GLY A 172 25.07 -0.45 -3.05
CA GLY A 172 24.14 -0.13 -4.14
C GLY A 172 24.62 -0.56 -5.52
N LEU A 173 23.86 -0.13 -6.52
CA LEU A 173 24.21 -0.27 -7.93
C LEU A 173 24.65 1.08 -8.49
N THR A 174 25.67 1.10 -9.34
CA THR A 174 26.03 2.31 -10.10
C THR A 174 24.98 2.59 -11.18
N ASN A 175 24.68 3.86 -11.42
CA ASN A 175 23.76 4.29 -12.48
C ASN A 175 24.23 3.75 -13.85
N GLY A 176 23.30 3.24 -14.66
CA GLY A 176 23.53 2.64 -15.97
C GLY A 176 23.95 1.17 -15.94
N VAL A 177 24.17 0.56 -14.78
CA VAL A 177 24.67 -0.81 -14.67
C VAL A 177 23.54 -1.83 -14.71
N LYS A 178 23.70 -2.86 -15.56
CA LYS A 178 22.90 -4.08 -15.54
C LYS A 178 23.59 -5.13 -14.67
N PRO A 179 22.97 -5.60 -13.58
CA PRO A 179 23.54 -6.70 -12.81
C PRO A 179 23.49 -8.00 -13.60
N LYS A 180 24.45 -8.89 -13.33
CA LYS A 180 24.38 -10.28 -13.78
C LYS A 180 23.18 -11.01 -13.20
N HIS A 181 22.58 -11.93 -13.95
CA HIS A 181 21.58 -12.86 -13.39
C HIS A 181 22.14 -13.59 -12.15
N GLY A 182 21.34 -13.67 -11.08
CA GLY A 182 21.73 -14.26 -9.81
C GLY A 182 22.58 -13.34 -8.93
N ALA A 183 22.92 -12.14 -9.40
CA ALA A 183 23.63 -11.18 -8.57
C ALA A 183 22.76 -10.67 -7.42
N TYR A 184 23.43 -10.24 -6.35
CA TYR A 184 22.79 -9.58 -5.23
C TYR A 184 22.27 -8.20 -5.65
N VAL A 185 21.09 -7.75 -5.17
CA VAL A 185 20.54 -6.42 -5.51
C VAL A 185 19.77 -5.84 -4.32
N HIS A 186 19.59 -4.50 -4.29
CA HIS A 186 18.77 -3.82 -3.28
C HIS A 186 17.36 -4.40 -3.25
N CYS A 187 16.69 -4.17 -4.37
CA CYS A 187 15.41 -4.70 -4.74
C CYS A 187 15.47 -4.94 -6.25
N ASN A 188 14.73 -5.94 -6.72
CA ASN A 188 14.43 -6.10 -8.14
C ASN A 188 13.43 -5.00 -8.57
N ARG A 189 13.84 -3.74 -8.45
CA ARG A 189 13.06 -2.55 -8.74
C ARG A 189 13.06 -2.19 -10.22
N PHE A 190 14.05 -2.67 -10.96
CA PHE A 190 14.35 -2.22 -12.31
C PHE A 190 14.36 -3.39 -13.29
N ASN A 191 13.75 -4.52 -12.90
CA ASN A 191 13.73 -5.75 -13.69
C ASN A 191 12.45 -5.94 -14.50
N GLY A 192 11.60 -4.90 -14.60
CA GLY A 192 10.37 -4.90 -15.36
C GLY A 192 10.58 -5.23 -16.83
N PHE A 193 9.65 -5.95 -17.46
CA PHE A 193 9.91 -6.60 -18.75
C PHE A 193 10.13 -5.62 -19.92
N GLN A 194 9.48 -4.46 -19.92
CA GLN A 194 9.57 -3.45 -20.99
C GLN A 194 10.90 -2.69 -20.99
N GLY A 195 11.60 -2.67 -19.87
CA GLY A 195 12.84 -1.93 -19.74
C GLY A 195 14.10 -2.76 -20.04
N ASP A 196 15.26 -2.12 -19.97
CA ASP A 196 16.56 -2.70 -20.30
C ASP A 196 17.19 -3.53 -19.14
N GLY A 197 16.63 -3.41 -17.94
CA GLY A 197 17.14 -4.11 -16.76
C GLY A 197 18.35 -3.45 -16.09
N LYS A 198 18.72 -2.23 -16.48
CA LYS A 198 19.78 -1.43 -15.86
C LYS A 198 19.22 -0.61 -14.69
N TYR A 199 20.01 -0.37 -13.65
CA TYR A 199 19.64 0.62 -12.67
C TYR A 199 19.82 2.02 -13.27
N TRP A 200 18.75 2.82 -13.29
CA TRP A 200 18.80 4.22 -13.69
C TRP A 200 18.36 5.09 -12.51
N ASN A 201 19.15 6.11 -12.17
CA ASN A 201 18.77 7.16 -11.24
C ASN A 201 17.65 7.99 -11.90
N LYS A 202 16.47 8.04 -11.27
CA LYS A 202 15.28 8.69 -11.83
C LYS A 202 15.46 10.20 -11.99
N SER A 203 16.19 10.88 -11.12
CA SER A 203 16.44 12.33 -11.24
C SER A 203 17.27 12.67 -12.48
N LYS A 204 18.13 11.75 -12.95
CA LYS A 204 18.94 11.91 -14.17
C LYS A 204 18.30 11.31 -15.42
N HIS A 205 17.60 10.19 -15.26
CA HIS A 205 17.00 9.43 -16.36
C HIS A 205 15.56 9.01 -16.02
N PRO A 206 14.63 9.98 -15.88
CA PRO A 206 13.27 9.72 -15.40
C PRO A 206 12.53 8.71 -16.28
N VAL A 207 12.66 8.82 -17.60
CA VAL A 207 12.06 7.90 -18.57
C VAL A 207 12.56 6.46 -18.35
N LYS A 208 13.88 6.27 -18.29
CA LYS A 208 14.48 4.92 -18.19
C LYS A 208 14.24 4.27 -16.82
N ALA A 209 14.25 5.06 -15.75
CA ALA A 209 13.95 4.56 -14.40
C ALA A 209 12.49 4.13 -14.30
N THR A 210 11.57 4.95 -14.79
CA THR A 210 10.12 4.67 -14.78
C THR A 210 9.78 3.43 -15.62
N ILE A 211 10.31 3.28 -16.83
CA ILE A 211 10.03 2.08 -17.65
C ILE A 211 10.60 0.79 -17.05
N ASN A 212 11.77 0.85 -16.39
CA ASN A 212 12.35 -0.30 -15.70
C ASN A 212 11.56 -0.67 -14.42
N PHE A 213 10.93 0.32 -13.79
CA PHE A 213 10.10 0.11 -12.59
C PHE A 213 8.81 -0.62 -12.91
N PHE A 214 8.15 -0.28 -14.01
CA PHE A 214 6.90 -0.88 -14.43
C PHE A 214 6.97 -2.42 -14.47
N GLN A 215 6.08 -3.08 -13.72
CA GLN A 215 6.02 -4.53 -13.56
C GLN A 215 7.31 -5.19 -13.07
N SER A 216 8.22 -4.42 -12.47
CA SER A 216 9.29 -4.99 -11.68
C SER A 216 8.71 -5.77 -10.50
N ASP A 217 9.54 -6.60 -9.86
CA ASP A 217 9.13 -7.28 -8.63
C ASP A 217 8.71 -6.28 -7.55
N CYS A 218 9.39 -5.13 -7.47
CA CYS A 218 9.09 -4.07 -6.51
C CYS A 218 7.72 -3.45 -6.78
N ASP A 219 7.44 -3.09 -8.04
CA ASP A 219 6.14 -2.52 -8.44
C ASP A 219 4.99 -3.47 -8.08
N VAL A 220 5.09 -4.74 -8.45
CA VAL A 220 4.02 -5.70 -8.17
C VAL A 220 3.93 -6.07 -6.68
N ALA A 221 5.05 -6.03 -5.94
CA ALA A 221 5.02 -6.22 -4.49
C ALA A 221 4.33 -5.05 -3.78
N LEU A 222 4.57 -3.81 -4.23
CA LEU A 222 3.91 -2.61 -3.73
C LEU A 222 2.41 -2.64 -4.01
N ALA A 223 1.96 -3.22 -5.11
CA ALA A 223 0.52 -3.43 -5.36
C ALA A 223 -0.13 -4.48 -4.43
N LYS A 224 0.66 -5.33 -3.74
CA LYS A 224 0.16 -6.48 -2.96
C LYS A 224 0.37 -6.37 -1.46
N SER A 225 1.28 -5.51 -1.01
CA SER A 225 1.69 -5.50 0.39
C SER A 225 2.36 -4.19 0.78
N THR A 226 1.98 -3.69 1.95
CA THR A 226 2.59 -2.50 2.58
C THR A 226 4.04 -2.71 3.03
N LYS A 227 4.54 -3.95 3.09
CA LYS A 227 5.90 -4.24 3.57
C LYS A 227 7.00 -3.51 2.79
N CYS A 228 6.86 -3.38 1.47
CA CYS A 228 7.86 -2.72 0.60
C CYS A 228 7.80 -1.19 0.68
N LEU A 229 6.73 -0.61 1.24
CA LEU A 229 6.67 0.83 1.51
C LEU A 229 7.64 1.23 2.62
N LYS A 230 8.04 0.28 3.49
CA LYS A 230 8.97 0.52 4.60
C LYS A 230 10.41 0.76 4.15
N ASP A 231 10.72 0.53 2.88
CA ASP A 231 12.08 0.59 2.33
C ASP A 231 12.68 2.00 2.39
N TYR A 232 11.84 3.02 2.60
CA TYR A 232 12.19 4.43 2.69
C TYR A 232 12.05 4.97 4.12
N THR A 233 12.09 4.06 5.10
CA THR A 233 12.10 4.37 6.53
C THR A 233 13.44 3.97 7.14
N LYS A 234 13.64 4.26 8.43
CA LYS A 234 14.85 3.87 9.18
C LYS A 234 15.07 2.35 9.26
N SER A 235 14.10 1.52 8.90
CA SER A 235 14.18 0.06 8.96
C SER A 235 13.61 -0.57 7.67
N PRO A 236 14.37 -0.51 6.56
CA PRO A 236 13.89 -0.97 5.27
C PRO A 236 13.63 -2.48 5.26
N TYR A 237 12.55 -2.89 4.60
CA TYR A 237 12.20 -4.30 4.44
C TYR A 237 13.06 -4.96 3.36
N CYS A 238 13.25 -4.26 2.25
CA CYS A 238 14.12 -4.57 1.13
C CYS A 238 15.31 -3.61 1.13
N SER A 239 16.53 -4.12 1.39
CA SER A 239 17.73 -3.28 1.24
C SER A 239 19.02 -4.06 1.01
N THR A 240 20.03 -3.38 0.45
CA THR A 240 21.40 -3.90 0.29
C THR A 240 22.19 -3.89 1.60
N LYS A 241 21.70 -3.23 2.66
CA LYS A 241 22.43 -3.08 3.94
C LYS A 241 22.83 -4.42 4.55
N ASN A 242 22.06 -5.49 4.31
CA ASN A 242 22.43 -6.85 4.69
C ASN A 242 21.72 -7.91 3.83
N THR A 243 22.32 -9.11 3.74
CA THR A 243 21.84 -10.21 2.89
C THR A 243 20.46 -10.75 3.24
N SER A 244 19.98 -10.51 4.46
CA SER A 244 18.66 -10.96 4.89
C SER A 244 17.52 -10.06 4.38
N THR A 245 17.84 -8.81 4.02
CA THR A 245 16.89 -7.82 3.50
C THR A 245 16.96 -7.63 2.00
N ALA A 246 18.02 -8.02 1.31
CA ALA A 246 18.08 -7.83 -0.14
C ALA A 246 17.02 -8.61 -0.91
N GLY A 247 16.45 -7.96 -1.93
CA GLY A 247 15.45 -8.54 -2.82
C GLY A 247 14.21 -9.07 -2.11
N LYS A 248 13.94 -8.66 -0.87
CA LYS A 248 12.87 -9.24 -0.04
C LYS A 248 11.47 -8.98 -0.62
N CYS A 249 11.28 -7.88 -1.35
CA CYS A 249 10.05 -7.63 -2.10
C CYS A 249 9.77 -8.69 -3.17
N SER A 250 10.80 -9.25 -3.82
CA SER A 250 10.65 -10.36 -4.76
C SER A 250 9.99 -11.60 -4.11
N SER A 251 10.20 -11.82 -2.82
CA SER A 251 9.58 -12.95 -2.11
C SER A 251 8.07 -12.80 -1.95
N ILE A 252 7.55 -11.56 -1.88
CA ILE A 252 6.09 -11.30 -1.83
C ILE A 252 5.43 -11.76 -3.13
N VAL A 253 6.14 -11.60 -4.25
CA VAL A 253 5.68 -12.00 -5.57
C VAL A 253 6.16 -13.38 -6.01
N LYS A 254 6.80 -14.13 -5.10
CA LYS A 254 7.31 -15.50 -5.32
C LYS A 254 8.41 -15.60 -6.39
N HIS A 255 9.19 -14.54 -6.57
CA HIS A 255 10.37 -14.52 -7.43
C HIS A 255 11.67 -14.66 -6.62
N SER A 256 12.79 -14.87 -7.32
CA SER A 256 14.12 -14.91 -6.70
C SER A 256 14.45 -13.58 -6.04
N LYS A 257 15.09 -13.61 -4.87
CA LYS A 257 15.65 -12.40 -4.23
C LYS A 257 16.88 -11.85 -4.95
N TYR A 258 17.50 -12.66 -5.81
CA TYR A 258 18.63 -12.26 -6.63
C TYR A 258 18.13 -11.63 -7.93
N TYR A 259 19.01 -10.87 -8.58
CA TYR A 259 18.69 -10.24 -9.85
C TYR A 259 18.25 -11.26 -10.88
N HIS A 260 17.16 -10.94 -11.56
CA HIS A 260 16.67 -11.65 -12.72
C HIS A 260 15.84 -10.65 -13.53
N LYS A 261 16.09 -10.55 -14.84
CA LYS A 261 15.30 -9.69 -15.72
C LYS A 261 13.99 -10.39 -16.08
N HIS A 262 12.87 -9.68 -16.13
CA HIS A 262 11.66 -10.24 -16.74
C HIS A 262 11.78 -10.23 -18.26
N THR A 263 11.40 -11.35 -18.90
CA THR A 263 11.48 -11.55 -20.36
C THR A 263 10.09 -11.60 -21.02
N GLY A 264 9.04 -11.38 -20.25
CA GLY A 264 7.67 -11.29 -20.69
C GLY A 264 6.81 -10.72 -19.56
N TRP A 265 5.49 -10.61 -19.79
CA TRP A 265 4.56 -10.04 -18.82
C TRP A 265 4.68 -10.72 -17.46
N PHE A 266 5.27 -10.01 -16.50
CA PHE A 266 5.62 -10.49 -15.16
C PHE A 266 6.26 -11.90 -15.13
N SER A 267 7.16 -12.18 -16.09
CA SER A 267 7.78 -13.49 -16.27
C SER A 267 9.29 -13.41 -16.05
N PRO A 268 9.81 -13.93 -14.91
CA PRO A 268 11.23 -13.84 -14.59
C PRO A 268 12.07 -14.78 -15.49
N SER A 269 13.23 -14.29 -15.94
CA SER A 269 14.24 -15.15 -16.56
C SER A 269 14.67 -16.26 -15.59
N LYS A 270 14.97 -17.43 -16.17
CA LYS A 270 15.51 -18.58 -15.45
C LYS A 270 17.01 -18.44 -15.20
#